data_AF-A0A7W4F1P9-F1
#
_entry.id   AF-A0A7W4F1P9-F1
#
_cell.length_a   1.000
_cell.length_b   1.000
_cell.length_c   1.000
_cell.angle_alpha   90.00
_cell.angle_beta   90.00
_cell.angle_gamma   90.00
#
_symmetry.space_group_name_H-M   'P 1'
#
loop_
_entity.id
_entity.type
_entity.pdbx_description
1 polymer ?
#
loop_
_entity_poly.entity_id
_entity_poly.type
_entity_poly.pdbx_seq_one_letter_code
_entity_poly.pdbx_strand_id
1 'polypeptide(L)' 'DKLAWVKKYFGGDSQENIFFRKVVFSSVKQLSRGDILIDDRTTKGAAEFAGRHIHFGSSQFPDWQSVLDELS' A
#
# COMPACT_ATOMS: atom_id res chain seq x y z
N ASP A 1 -3.66 4.42 17.18
CA ASP A 1 -4.42 3.50 16.30
C ASP A 1 -4.01 3.76 14.84
N LYS A 2 -3.82 2.71 14.02
CA LYS A 2 -3.48 2.84 12.59
C LYS A 2 -4.56 3.61 11.82
N LEU A 3 -5.82 3.40 12.17
CA LEU A 3 -6.93 4.05 11.49
C LEU A 3 -7.00 5.54 11.82
N ALA A 4 -6.71 5.93 13.06
CA ALA A 4 -6.57 7.33 13.46
C ALA A 4 -5.38 8.01 12.76
N TRP A 5 -4.29 7.28 12.54
CA TRP A 5 -3.14 7.78 11.78
C TRP A 5 -3.52 8.04 10.31
N VAL A 6 -4.24 7.11 9.66
CA VAL A 6 -4.75 7.32 8.29
C VAL A 6 -5.65 8.56 8.23
N LYS A 7 -6.62 8.72 9.14
CA LYS A 7 -7.48 9.93 9.16
C LYS A 7 -6.68 11.23 9.23
N LYS A 8 -5.66 11.27 10.10
CA LYS A 8 -4.85 12.47 10.33
C LYS A 8 -4.01 12.88 9.11
N TYR A 9 -3.44 11.91 8.39
CA TYR A 9 -2.46 12.19 7.33
C TYR A 9 -2.99 11.98 5.91
N PHE A 10 -4.07 11.22 5.74
CA PHE A 10 -4.70 10.94 4.44
C PHE A 10 -6.16 11.35 4.49
N GLY A 11 -6.53 12.48 3.87
CA GLY A 11 -7.93 12.89 3.68
C GLY A 11 -8.60 13.67 4.83
N GLY A 12 -7.93 13.86 5.97
CA GLY A 12 -8.41 14.67 7.10
C GLY A 12 -9.63 14.09 7.85
N ASP A 13 -10.14 14.82 8.84
CA ASP A 13 -11.27 14.40 9.69
C ASP A 13 -12.66 14.66 9.06
N SER A 14 -12.73 14.91 7.75
CA SER A 14 -14.01 15.07 7.06
C SER A 14 -14.76 13.73 6.98
N GLN A 15 -16.10 13.78 7.00
CA GLN A 15 -16.94 12.58 6.79
C GLN A 15 -16.76 11.97 5.39
N GLU A 16 -16.09 12.68 4.48
CA GLU A 16 -15.82 12.28 3.10
C GLU A 16 -14.44 11.65 2.90
N ASN A 17 -13.67 11.41 3.97
CA ASN A 17 -12.35 10.79 3.86
C ASN A 17 -12.44 9.36 3.26
N ILE A 18 -12.20 9.26 1.95
CA ILE A 18 -12.26 8.01 1.19
C ILE A 18 -11.17 7.01 1.62
N PHE A 19 -10.03 7.49 2.12
CA PHE A 19 -8.92 6.63 2.50
C PHE A 19 -9.26 5.81 3.73
N PHE A 20 -9.93 6.41 4.72
CA PHE A 20 -10.46 5.69 5.88
C PHE A 20 -11.34 4.50 5.48
N ARG A 21 -12.23 4.68 4.48
CA ARG A 21 -13.13 3.61 4.01
C ARG A 21 -12.43 2.51 3.21
N LYS A 22 -11.24 2.79 2.67
CA LYS A 22 -10.46 1.85 1.85
C LYS A 22 -9.39 1.09 2.64
N VAL A 23 -9.26 1.32 3.95
CA VAL A 23 -8.31 0.55 4.77
C VAL A 23 -8.76 -0.91 4.86
N VAL A 24 -7.88 -1.83 4.45
CA VAL A 24 -8.07 -3.28 4.60
C VAL A 24 -7.07 -3.80 5.63
N PHE A 25 -7.57 -4.43 6.68
CA PHE A 25 -6.74 -5.12 7.67
C PHE A 25 -6.67 -6.61 7.34
N SER A 26 -5.52 -7.06 6.87
CA SER A 26 -5.24 -8.48 6.61
C SER A 26 -3.81 -8.82 7.01
N SER A 27 -3.61 -10.03 7.52
CA SER A 27 -2.29 -10.63 7.72
C SER A 27 -1.78 -11.37 6.48
N VAL A 28 -2.60 -11.49 5.43
CA VAL A 28 -2.41 -12.37 4.27
C VAL A 28 -2.76 -11.58 3.00
N LYS A 29 -1.75 -10.95 2.38
CA LYS A 29 -1.97 -9.97 1.29
C LYS A 29 -2.34 -10.59 -0.05
N GLN A 30 -1.97 -11.84 -0.29
CA GLN A 30 -2.27 -12.54 -1.54
C GLN A 30 -3.77 -12.76 -1.77
N LEU A 31 -4.60 -12.63 -0.72
CA LEU A 31 -6.05 -12.72 -0.82
C LEU A 31 -6.71 -11.39 -1.22
N SER A 32 -5.99 -10.27 -1.09
CA SER A 32 -6.45 -8.99 -1.60
C SER A 32 -6.30 -8.97 -3.12
N ARG A 33 -7.27 -8.38 -3.83
CA ARG A 33 -7.21 -8.21 -5.28
C ARG A 33 -6.76 -6.80 -5.64
N GLY A 34 -5.84 -6.70 -6.58
CA GLY A 34 -5.37 -5.45 -7.15
C GLY A 34 -4.25 -5.70 -8.16
N ASP A 35 -4.03 -4.74 -9.04
CA ASP A 35 -3.02 -4.85 -10.10
C ASP A 35 -1.60 -4.64 -9.58
N ILE A 36 -1.45 -3.85 -8.50
CA ILE A 36 -0.17 -3.49 -7.91
C ILE A 36 -0.25 -3.55 -6.37
N LEU A 37 0.80 -4.08 -5.76
CA LEU A 37 1.10 -3.99 -4.33
C LEU A 37 2.44 -3.25 -4.15
N ILE A 38 2.45 -2.17 -3.37
CA ILE A 38 3.69 -1.50 -2.93
C ILE A 38 3.92 -1.88 -1.48
N ASP A 39 4.99 -2.61 -1.17
CA ASP A 39 5.29 -3.12 0.17
C ASP A 39 6.81 -3.26 0.36
N ASP A 40 7.31 -2.99 1.57
CA ASP A 40 8.72 -3.12 1.96
C ASP A 40 9.16 -4.57 2.20
N ARG A 41 8.22 -5.51 2.21
CA ARG A 41 8.46 -6.91 2.58
C ARG A 41 8.00 -7.86 1.48
N THR A 42 8.60 -9.03 1.47
CA THR A 42 8.19 -10.17 0.63
C THR A 42 7.33 -11.18 1.39
N THR A 43 7.25 -11.08 2.71
CA THR A 43 6.50 -12.02 3.57
C THR A 43 5.01 -11.67 3.65
N LYS A 44 4.21 -12.55 4.27
CA LYS A 44 2.76 -12.34 4.51
C LYS A 44 1.94 -12.16 3.23
N GLY A 45 2.26 -12.91 2.18
CA GLY A 45 1.50 -12.87 0.94
C GLY A 45 1.94 -11.81 -0.05
N ALA A 46 3.00 -11.05 0.24
CA ALA A 46 3.45 -10.00 -0.65
C ALA A 46 4.17 -10.58 -1.88
N ALA A 47 5.04 -11.57 -1.70
CA ALA A 47 5.68 -12.29 -2.80
C ALA A 47 4.69 -13.11 -3.63
N GLU A 48 3.58 -13.55 -3.02
CA GLU A 48 2.51 -14.32 -3.66
C GLU A 48 1.36 -13.45 -4.17
N PHE A 49 1.49 -12.12 -4.11
CA PHE A 49 0.45 -11.22 -4.60
C PHE A 49 0.23 -11.45 -6.10
N ALA A 50 -1.04 -11.57 -6.52
CA ALA A 50 -1.35 -11.94 -7.90
C ALA A 50 -1.05 -10.82 -8.91
N GLY A 51 -1.11 -9.56 -8.47
CA GLY A 51 -0.65 -8.41 -9.24
C GLY A 51 0.86 -8.22 -9.15
N ARG A 52 1.34 -7.10 -9.69
CA ARG A 52 2.76 -6.75 -9.60
C ARG A 52 3.12 -6.31 -8.18
N HIS A 53 4.17 -6.88 -7.61
CA HIS A 53 4.77 -6.39 -6.36
C HIS A 53 5.91 -5.40 -6.67
N ILE A 54 5.74 -4.15 -6.24
CA ILE A 54 6.80 -3.13 -6.17
C ILE A 54 7.42 -3.21 -4.78
N HIS A 55 8.66 -3.71 -4.70
CA HIS A 55 9.37 -3.89 -3.44
C HIS A 55 10.02 -2.57 -3.00
N PHE A 56 9.32 -1.80 -2.17
CA PHE A 56 9.73 -0.48 -1.71
C PHE A 56 10.98 -0.56 -0.81
N GLY A 57 11.90 0.38 -0.97
CA GLY A 57 13.21 0.40 -0.29
C GLY A 57 14.25 -0.56 -0.87
N SER A 58 13.95 -1.22 -2.00
CA SER A 58 14.92 -2.03 -2.74
C SER A 58 15.85 -1.15 -3.58
N SER A 59 16.87 -1.75 -4.21
CA SER A 59 17.75 -1.03 -5.14
C SER A 59 17.02 -0.47 -6.36
N GLN A 60 15.94 -1.11 -6.79
CA GLN A 60 15.13 -0.66 -7.92
C GLN A 60 14.11 0.42 -7.51
N PHE A 61 13.56 0.33 -6.29
CA PHE A 61 12.56 1.26 -5.78
C PHE A 61 12.97 1.86 -4.43
N PRO A 62 14.05 2.67 -4.37
CA PRO A 62 14.59 3.16 -3.10
C PRO A 62 13.65 4.15 -2.37
N ASP A 63 12.76 4.82 -3.09
CA ASP A 63 11.88 5.87 -2.56
C ASP A 63 10.57 6.04 -3.34
N TRP A 64 9.74 7.00 -2.92
CA TRP A 64 8.47 7.30 -3.58
C TRP A 64 8.64 7.88 -4.99
N GLN A 65 9.73 8.59 -5.28
CA GLN A 65 9.92 9.15 -6.62
C GLN A 65 10.14 8.02 -7.63
N SER A 66 10.98 7.04 -7.30
CA SER A 66 11.19 5.86 -8.14
C SER A 66 9.92 5.05 -8.40
N VAL A 67 8.99 5.02 -7.44
CA VAL A 67 7.68 4.37 -7.60
C VAL A 67 6.79 5.18 -8.54
N LEU A 68 6.78 6.51 -8.42
CA LEU A 68 5.99 7.37 -9.30
C LEU A 68 6.50 7.35 -10.74
N ASP A 69 7.82 7.31 -10.93
CA ASP A 69 8.46 7.23 -12.26
C ASP A 69 8.11 5.92 -12.99
N GLU A 70 7.90 4.83 -12.24
CA GLU A 70 7.46 3.54 -12.80
C GLU A 70 5.97 3.51 -13.16
N LEU A 71 5.16 4.32 -12.47
CA LEU A 71 3.70 4.33 -12.60
C LEU A 71 3.16 5.47 -13.48
N SER A 72 4.04 6.31 -14.03
CA SER A 72 3.69 7.43 -14.93
C SER A 72 3.60 7.01 -16.38
#